data_AF-A0A9P5W0H6-F1
#
_entry.id   AF-A0A9P5W0H6-F1
#
_cell.length_a   1.000
_cell.length_b   1.000
_cell.length_c   1.000
_cell.angle_alpha   90.00
_cell.angle_beta   90.00
_cell.angle_gamma   90.00
#
_symmetry.space_group_name_H-M   'P 1'
#
loop_
_entity.id
_entity.type
_entity.pdbx_description
1 polymer ?
#
loop_
_entity_poly.entity_id
_entity_poly.type
_entity_poly.pdbx_seq_one_letter_code
_entity_poly.pdbx_strand_id
1 'polypeptide(L)'
;MPHLPHLHSHGHGHETDPLLDRVERAIHVQYEPRSKWAGVRHKFRKAFAEFLGTAILVTFGSGAIAQLVFSNNNSWFTMCLGWGLGLTFGIYVAGGVS
;
A
#
# COMPACT_ATOMS: atom_id res chain seq x y z
N MET A 1 29.48 44.24 38.47
CA MET A 1 29.26 43.26 37.38
C MET A 1 27.82 43.42 36.89
N PRO A 2 27.56 43.86 35.66
CA PRO A 2 26.21 44.01 35.14
C PRO A 2 25.62 42.64 34.84
N HIS A 3 24.50 42.34 35.47
CA HIS A 3 23.71 41.12 35.30
C HIS A 3 22.83 41.29 34.07
N LEU A 4 22.98 40.38 33.10
CA LEU A 4 22.18 40.39 31.87
C LEU A 4 20.71 40.10 32.20
N PRO A 5 19.75 40.83 31.60
CA PRO A 5 18.36 40.43 31.61
C PRO A 5 18.20 39.13 30.82
N HIS A 6 17.64 38.16 31.50
CA HIS A 6 17.22 36.84 31.05
C HIS A 6 16.29 37.02 29.85
N LEU A 7 16.80 36.68 28.66
CA LEU A 7 16.01 36.56 27.45
C LEU A 7 14.95 35.49 27.71
N HIS A 8 13.72 35.96 27.91
CA HIS A 8 12.52 35.14 27.90
C HIS A 8 12.43 34.53 26.50
N SER A 9 12.90 33.29 26.37
CA SER A 9 12.69 32.46 25.20
C SER A 9 11.18 32.27 25.07
N HIS A 10 10.56 33.12 24.25
CA HIS A 10 9.21 32.89 23.76
C HIS A 10 9.26 31.58 22.98
N GLY A 11 8.96 30.48 23.68
CA GLY A 11 8.56 29.24 23.05
C GLY A 11 7.39 29.60 22.15
N HIS A 12 7.61 29.46 20.85
CA HIS A 12 6.57 29.45 19.84
C HIS A 12 5.69 28.23 20.13
N GLY A 13 4.82 28.37 21.13
CA GLY A 13 3.69 27.49 21.33
C GLY A 13 2.96 27.48 20.00
N HIS A 14 2.81 26.28 19.46
CA HIS A 14 2.00 25.98 18.31
C HIS A 14 0.56 26.41 18.66
N GLU A 15 0.26 27.70 18.47
CA GLU A 15 -1.08 28.24 18.46
C GLU A 15 -1.73 27.59 17.24
N THR A 16 -2.39 26.46 17.48
CA THR A 16 -3.17 25.78 16.46
C THR A 16 -4.27 26.75 16.06
N ASP A 17 -4.08 27.35 14.89
CA ASP A 17 -5.07 28.23 14.28
C ASP A 17 -6.46 27.59 14.40
N PRO A 18 -7.46 28.27 15.00
CA PRO A 18 -8.79 27.68 15.25
C PRO A 18 -9.51 27.27 13.96
N LEU A 19 -8.98 27.70 12.82
CA LEU A 19 -9.40 27.33 11.47
C LEU A 19 -8.98 25.90 11.15
N LEU A 20 -7.79 25.46 11.56
CA LEU A 20 -7.24 24.13 11.28
C LEU A 20 -8.04 23.09 12.06
N ASP A 21 -8.37 23.37 13.33
CA ASP A 21 -9.26 22.51 14.13
C ASP A 21 -10.68 22.42 13.56
N ARG A 22 -11.18 23.51 12.95
CA ARG A 22 -12.49 23.53 12.30
C ARG A 22 -12.48 22.76 10.98
N VAL A 23 -11.42 22.89 10.19
CA VAL A 23 -11.21 22.16 8.93
C VAL A 23 -11.01 20.67 9.23
N GLU A 24 -10.21 20.32 10.23
CA GLU A 24 -9.98 18.94 10.65
C GLU A 24 -11.28 18.31 11.17
N ARG A 25 -12.04 19.01 12.02
CA ARG A 25 -13.37 18.54 12.44
C ARG A 25 -14.36 18.44 11.29
N ALA A 26 -14.32 19.36 10.31
CA ALA A 26 -15.16 19.28 9.12
C ALA A 26 -14.79 18.10 8.22
N ILE A 27 -13.50 17.80 8.05
CA ILE A 27 -13.00 16.63 7.32
C ILE A 27 -13.36 15.34 8.05
N HIS A 28 -13.25 15.29 9.38
CA HIS A 28 -13.63 14.14 10.20
C HIS A 28 -15.12 13.81 10.12
N VAL A 29 -16.01 14.83 10.13
CA VAL A 29 -17.47 14.64 9.97
C VAL A 29 -17.84 14.14 8.57
N GLN A 30 -17.03 14.41 7.54
CA GLN A 30 -17.24 13.89 6.19
C GLN A 30 -16.84 12.41 6.03
N TYR A 31 -16.06 11.85 6.95
CA TYR A 31 -15.65 10.44 6.95
C TYR A 31 -16.67 9.55 7.69
N GLU A 32 -17.96 9.70 7.40
CA GLU A 32 -18.99 8.77 7.87
C GLU A 32 -19.30 7.77 6.75
N PRO A 33 -18.85 6.50 6.82
CA PRO A 33 -19.13 5.52 5.79
C PRO A 33 -20.63 5.21 5.77
N ARG A 34 -21.32 5.75 4.76
CA ARG A 34 -22.77 5.65 4.49
C ARG A 34 -23.36 4.23 4.51
N SER A 35 -22.55 3.16 4.47
CA SER A 35 -23.05 1.79 4.61
C SER A 35 -22.02 0.86 5.25
N LYS A 36 -22.50 -0.07 6.10
CA LYS A 36 -21.68 -1.17 6.65
C LYS A 36 -21.04 -2.04 5.55
N TRP A 37 -21.67 -2.10 4.37
CA TRP A 37 -21.17 -2.75 3.16
C TRP A 37 -19.94 -2.08 2.56
N ALA A 38 -19.82 -0.76 2.65
CA ALA A 38 -18.63 -0.04 2.20
C ALA A 38 -17.41 -0.38 3.07
N GLY A 39 -17.60 -0.51 4.39
CA GLY A 39 -16.54 -0.91 5.32
C GLY A 39 -16.03 -2.34 5.10
N VAL A 40 -16.95 -3.28 4.85
CA VAL A 40 -16.61 -4.68 4.51
C VAL A 40 -15.79 -4.73 3.22
N ARG A 41 -16.28 -4.09 2.15
CA ARG A 41 -15.58 -4.03 0.85
C ARG A 41 -14.19 -3.41 0.97
N HIS A 42 -14.05 -2.37 1.78
CA HIS A 42 -12.77 -1.70 1.98
C HIS A 42 -11.75 -2.59 2.70
N LYS A 43 -12.15 -3.35 3.72
CA LYS A 43 -11.27 -4.30 4.42
C LYS A 43 -10.83 -5.46 3.54
N PHE A 44 -11.77 -6.07 2.80
CA PHE A 44 -11.45 -7.22 1.97
C PHE A 44 -10.66 -6.86 0.71
N ARG A 45 -10.79 -5.63 0.18
CA ARG A 45 -10.05 -5.13 -0.98
C ARG A 45 -8.54 -5.34 -0.88
N LYS A 46 -7.94 -5.03 0.27
CA LYS A 46 -6.48 -5.12 0.44
C LYS A 46 -6.00 -6.57 0.47
N ALA A 47 -6.67 -7.41 1.27
CA ALA A 47 -6.37 -8.83 1.35
C ALA A 47 -6.59 -9.56 0.01
N PHE A 48 -7.64 -9.20 -0.74
CA PHE A 48 -7.87 -9.76 -2.07
C PHE A 48 -6.80 -9.33 -3.09
N ALA A 49 -6.32 -8.08 -3.03
CA ALA A 49 -5.26 -7.62 -3.91
C ALA A 49 -3.93 -8.34 -3.63
N GLU A 50 -3.56 -8.51 -2.36
CA GLU A 50 -2.37 -9.27 -1.95
C GLU A 50 -2.49 -10.75 -2.36
N PHE A 51 -3.66 -11.37 -2.13
CA PHE A 51 -3.91 -12.76 -2.52
C PHE A 51 -3.85 -12.94 -4.04
N LEU A 52 -4.51 -12.08 -4.82
CA LEU A 52 -4.52 -12.16 -6.29
C LEU A 52 -3.12 -11.92 -6.87
N GLY A 53 -2.38 -10.93 -6.36
CA GLY A 53 -1.01 -10.68 -6.80
C GLY A 53 -0.10 -11.89 -6.57
N THR A 54 -0.19 -12.50 -5.39
CA THR A 54 0.58 -13.70 -5.03
C THR A 54 0.15 -14.92 -5.84
N ALA A 55 -1.17 -15.11 -6.03
CA ALA A 55 -1.71 -16.23 -6.81
C ALA A 55 -1.24 -16.18 -8.26
N ILE A 56 -1.22 -14.99 -8.88
CA ILE A 56 -0.71 -14.80 -10.25
C ILE A 56 0.78 -15.11 -10.32
N LEU A 57 1.59 -14.55 -9.41
CA LEU A 57 3.04 -14.81 -9.35
C LEU A 57 3.33 -16.32 -9.27
N VAL A 58 2.69 -17.03 -8.34
CA VAL A 58 2.92 -18.46 -8.11
C VAL A 58 2.38 -19.30 -9.27
N THR A 59 1.24 -18.96 -9.86
CA THR A 59 0.67 -19.72 -10.99
C THR A 59 1.57 -19.65 -12.21
N PHE A 60 2.11 -18.48 -12.55
CA PHE A 60 3.04 -18.33 -13.67
C PHE A 60 4.40 -19.01 -13.39
N GLY A 61 4.96 -18.83 -12.19
CA GLY A 61 6.23 -19.45 -11.81
C GLY A 61 6.15 -20.99 -11.80
N SER A 62 5.13 -21.55 -11.15
CA SER A 62 4.91 -23.01 -11.14
C SER A 62 4.50 -23.55 -12.51
N GLY A 63 3.73 -22.80 -13.31
CA GLY A 63 3.39 -23.16 -14.68
C GLY A 63 4.62 -23.27 -15.59
N ALA A 64 5.59 -22.37 -15.46
CA ALA A 64 6.84 -22.44 -16.21
C ALA A 64 7.68 -23.66 -15.81
N ILE A 65 7.70 -24.02 -14.52
CA ILE A 65 8.36 -25.25 -14.03
C ILE A 65 7.62 -26.49 -14.54
N ALA A 66 6.29 -26.48 -14.53
CA ALA A 66 5.48 -27.59 -15.04
C ALA A 66 5.72 -27.84 -16.55
N GLN A 67 5.88 -26.78 -17.33
CA GLN A 67 6.28 -26.88 -18.74
C GLN A 67 7.67 -27.51 -18.89
N LEU A 68 8.62 -27.17 -18.02
CA LEU A 68 9.96 -27.78 -18.02
C LEU A 68 9.87 -29.30 -17.76
N VAL A 69 9.09 -29.70 -16.76
CA VAL A 69 8.93 -31.11 -16.37
C VAL A 69 8.19 -31.91 -17.45
N PHE A 70 7.16 -31.34 -18.07
CA PHE A 70 6.33 -32.06 -19.04
C PHE A 70 6.90 -32.05 -20.47
N SER A 71 7.52 -30.95 -20.88
CA SER A 71 8.07 -30.77 -22.24
C SER A 71 9.45 -31.39 -22.43
N ASN A 72 10.08 -31.87 -21.34
CA ASN A 72 11.47 -32.35 -21.31
C ASN A 72 12.46 -31.34 -21.93
N ASN A 73 12.08 -30.05 -21.86
CA ASN A 73 12.74 -28.94 -22.50
C ASN A 73 13.23 -28.01 -21.38
N ASN A 74 14.51 -28.08 -21.08
CA ASN A 74 15.15 -27.40 -19.95
C ASN A 74 15.49 -25.94 -20.28
N SER A 75 14.57 -25.22 -20.93
CA SER A 75 14.80 -23.86 -21.36
C SER A 75 14.77 -22.91 -20.17
N TRP A 76 15.97 -22.58 -19.65
CA TRP A 76 16.16 -21.60 -18.58
C TRP A 76 15.51 -20.25 -18.90
N PHE A 77 15.50 -19.86 -20.17
CA PHE A 77 14.85 -18.63 -20.62
C PHE A 77 13.34 -18.63 -20.37
N THR A 78 12.66 -19.77 -20.61
CA THR A 78 11.21 -19.88 -20.37
C THR A 78 10.88 -19.75 -18.87
N MET A 79 11.75 -20.28 -18.01
CA MET A 79 11.59 -20.16 -16.57
C MET A 79 11.77 -18.71 -16.10
N CYS A 80 12.82 -18.04 -16.58
CA CYS A 80 13.04 -16.62 -16.28
C CYS A 80 11.88 -15.74 -16.76
N LEU A 81 11.37 -15.99 -17.97
CA LEU A 81 10.20 -15.26 -18.48
C LEU A 81 8.93 -15.55 -17.67
N GLY A 82 8.69 -16.80 -17.25
CA GLY A 82 7.53 -17.16 -16.43
C GLY A 82 7.50 -16.40 -15.10
N TRP A 83 8.64 -16.36 -14.39
CA TRP A 83 8.76 -15.57 -13.15
C TRP A 83 8.67 -14.07 -13.39
N GLY A 84 9.33 -13.53 -14.42
CA GLY A 84 9.31 -12.10 -14.74
C GLY A 84 7.92 -11.58 -15.14
N LEU A 85 7.19 -12.34 -15.97
CA LEU A 85 5.82 -12.01 -16.35
C LEU A 85 4.84 -12.17 -15.17
N GLY A 86 4.99 -13.23 -14.37
CA GLY A 86 4.20 -13.43 -13.15
C GLY A 86 4.34 -12.27 -12.17
N LEU A 87 5.57 -11.77 -11.97
CA LEU A 87 5.84 -10.61 -11.12
C LEU A 87 5.25 -9.31 -11.68
N THR A 88 5.40 -9.07 -12.99
CA THR A 88 4.86 -7.87 -13.64
C THR A 88 3.33 -7.80 -13.55
N PHE A 89 2.64 -8.91 -13.83
CA PHE A 89 1.19 -8.98 -13.66
C PHE A 89 0.77 -8.91 -12.19
N GLY A 90 1.54 -9.50 -11.27
CA GLY A 90 1.29 -9.39 -9.84
C GLY A 90 1.36 -7.94 -9.34
N ILE A 91 2.36 -7.18 -9.77
CA ILE A 91 2.50 -5.74 -9.45
C ILE A 91 1.36 -4.94 -10.09
N TYR A 92 0.98 -5.23 -11.33
CA TYR A 92 -0.13 -4.52 -11.98
C TYR A 92 -1.46 -4.70 -11.25
N VAL A 93 -1.70 -5.89 -10.69
CA VAL A 93 -2.92 -6.22 -9.97
C VAL A 93 -2.92 -5.70 -8.53
N ALA A 94 -1.78 -5.75 -7.83
CA ALA A 94 -1.69 -5.38 -6.42
C ALA A 94 -1.23 -3.92 -6.17
N GLY A 95 -0.49 -3.31 -7.10
CA GLY A 95 0.27 -2.07 -6.87
C GLY A 95 -0.57 -0.80 -6.66
N GLY A 96 -1.86 -0.82 -6.97
CA GLY A 96 -2.78 0.29 -6.66
C GLY A 96 -3.51 0.17 -5.32
N VAL A 97 -3.30 -0.94 -4.60
CA VAL A 97 -4.14 -1.32 -3.45
C VAL A 97 -3.31 -1.66 -2.20
N SER A 98 -2.11 -2.21 -2.39
CA SER A 98 -1.20 -2.61 -1.31
C SER A 98 0.22 -2.10 -1.50
#